data_AF-A0A4R6G1Z0-F1
#
_entry.id   AF-A0A4R6G1Z0-F1
#
_cell.length_a   1.000
_cell.length_b   1.000
_cell.length_c   1.000
_cell.angle_alpha   90.00
_cell.angle_beta   90.00
_cell.angle_gamma   90.00
#
_symmetry.space_group_name_H-M   'P 1'
#
loop_
_entity.id
_entity.type
_entity.pdbx_description
1 polymer ?
#
loop_
_entity_poly.entity_id
_entity_poly.type
_entity_poly.pdbx_seq_one_letter_code
_entity_poly.pdbx_strand_id
1 'polypeptide(L)'
;MKLLLKMFVAGSILLSSQFSWTQASALAVLDETALQAYSVQGAVDKYPAGSIHSHEAANSALEMVTTARANIEARYKVEQRVCYPKFFTTSCLNKATERRRVDLLLLKPVEVEANAYIRQARVAERDKRLAEKAAQNAGKPMLTETPGDNKAATDARNVENEKNGVSKEAERKARADAYAERNKKYVEKQQNLKANEVAEEQKRAENIKKYEEKVKASEARQKEILEKKAEKERAHSN
;
A
#
# COMPACT_ATOMS: atom_id res chain seq x y z
N MET A 1 46.89 -73.96 -2.40
CA MET A 1 47.87 -73.99 -3.50
C MET A 1 47.22 -73.41 -4.75
N LYS A 2 47.93 -72.47 -5.41
CA LYS A 2 48.04 -72.25 -6.87
C LYS A 2 46.79 -72.47 -7.75
N LEU A 3 46.40 -71.64 -8.71
CA LEU A 3 46.86 -70.39 -9.32
C LEU A 3 45.79 -70.14 -10.44
N LEU A 4 45.46 -68.90 -10.77
CA LEU A 4 45.28 -68.33 -12.15
C LEU A 4 44.45 -69.12 -13.21
N LEU A 5 43.63 -68.58 -14.12
CA LEU A 5 43.28 -67.22 -14.61
C LEU A 5 42.47 -67.43 -15.93
N LYS A 6 41.70 -66.40 -16.34
CA LYS A 6 41.15 -66.09 -17.69
C LYS A 6 39.74 -66.64 -18.02
N MET A 7 38.67 -65.84 -18.03
CA MET A 7 38.27 -64.74 -18.94
C MET A 7 37.79 -65.21 -20.32
N PHE A 8 36.50 -64.98 -20.63
CA PHE A 8 35.91 -64.41 -21.87
C PHE A 8 34.36 -64.51 -21.74
N VAL A 9 33.67 -63.44 -21.33
CA VAL A 9 33.05 -62.38 -22.16
C VAL A 9 31.94 -62.89 -23.07
N ALA A 10 30.69 -62.80 -22.60
CA ALA A 10 29.49 -62.60 -23.41
C ALA A 10 28.34 -62.17 -22.48
N GLY A 11 27.87 -60.94 -22.58
CA GLY A 11 26.84 -60.41 -21.70
C GLY A 11 26.45 -58.99 -22.05
N SER A 12 25.84 -58.82 -23.22
CA SER A 12 25.00 -57.67 -23.55
C SER A 12 24.00 -57.41 -22.43
N ILE A 13 23.77 -56.14 -22.06
CA ILE A 13 22.46 -55.54 -21.74
C ILE A 13 22.67 -54.09 -21.24
N LEU A 14 22.34 -53.16 -22.15
CA LEU A 14 21.48 -51.98 -21.98
C LEU A 14 21.85 -50.84 -20.99
N LEU A 15 21.76 -49.64 -21.58
CA LEU A 15 21.51 -48.32 -20.99
C LEU A 15 22.68 -47.64 -20.26
N SER A 16 23.63 -47.15 -21.05
CA SER A 16 24.38 -45.94 -20.72
C SER A 16 23.46 -44.71 -20.74
N SER A 17 22.76 -44.44 -19.64
CA SER A 17 22.18 -43.14 -19.36
C SER A 17 23.30 -42.19 -18.94
N GLN A 18 23.92 -41.55 -19.94
CA GLN A 18 24.78 -40.39 -19.76
C GLN A 18 23.92 -39.23 -19.22
N PHE A 19 23.72 -39.20 -17.90
CA PHE A 19 23.14 -38.07 -17.19
C PHE A 19 24.17 -36.93 -17.21
N SER A 20 24.18 -36.21 -18.31
CA SER A 20 24.94 -34.97 -18.47
C SER A 20 24.26 -33.88 -17.63
N TRP A 21 24.56 -33.84 -16.33
CA TRP A 21 24.21 -32.70 -15.47
C TRP A 21 25.33 -31.68 -15.51
N THR A 22 25.48 -30.96 -16.62
CA THR A 22 26.16 -29.67 -16.59
C THR A 22 25.51 -28.71 -17.59
N GLN A 23 25.32 -27.48 -17.13
CA GLN A 23 24.92 -26.27 -17.86
C GLN A 23 23.45 -26.12 -18.26
N ALA A 24 22.66 -25.54 -17.34
CA ALA A 24 21.63 -24.54 -17.70
C ALA A 24 21.15 -23.79 -16.44
N SER A 25 21.98 -22.92 -15.87
CA SER A 25 21.52 -21.99 -14.83
C SER A 25 22.36 -20.70 -14.74
N ALA A 26 22.75 -20.15 -15.90
CA ALA A 26 23.39 -18.83 -15.97
C ALA A 26 22.43 -17.68 -16.34
N LEU A 27 21.17 -17.97 -16.72
CA LEU A 27 20.25 -16.94 -17.22
C LEU A 27 19.35 -16.28 -16.15
N ALA A 28 19.35 -16.76 -14.89
CA ALA A 28 18.55 -16.16 -13.81
C ALA A 28 19.36 -15.25 -12.86
N VAL A 29 20.69 -15.28 -12.92
CA VAL A 29 21.56 -14.54 -11.97
C VAL A 29 21.77 -13.07 -12.39
N LEU A 30 21.55 -12.74 -13.67
CA LEU A 30 21.75 -11.38 -14.19
C LEU A 30 20.73 -10.37 -13.65
N ASP A 31 19.51 -10.80 -13.33
CA ASP A 31 18.47 -9.91 -12.78
C ASP A 31 18.68 -9.65 -11.27
N GLU A 32 19.16 -10.67 -10.54
CA GLU A 32 19.37 -10.58 -9.09
C GLU A 32 20.54 -9.65 -8.73
N THR A 33 21.58 -9.60 -9.56
CA THR A 33 22.71 -8.66 -9.38
C THR A 33 22.33 -7.22 -9.69
N ALA A 34 21.48 -6.97 -10.69
CA ALA A 34 20.98 -5.63 -11.02
C ALA A 34 20.08 -5.07 -9.91
N LEU A 35 19.23 -5.91 -9.32
CA LEU A 35 18.41 -5.55 -8.15
C LEU A 35 19.26 -5.25 -6.90
N GLN A 36 20.37 -5.97 -6.75
CA GLN A 36 21.33 -5.73 -5.66
C GLN A 36 22.07 -4.39 -5.83
N ALA A 37 22.35 -3.99 -7.07
CA ALA A 37 23.06 -2.76 -7.42
C ALA A 37 22.16 -1.49 -7.44
N TYR A 38 20.83 -1.65 -7.44
CA TYR A 38 19.91 -0.51 -7.43
C TYR A 38 20.08 0.34 -6.17
N SER A 39 20.46 1.61 -6.36
CA SER A 39 20.55 2.58 -5.26
C SER A 39 19.35 3.52 -5.26
N VAL A 40 18.69 3.61 -4.11
CA VAL A 40 17.59 4.55 -3.89
C VAL A 40 18.10 5.99 -3.90
N GLN A 41 19.33 6.20 -3.42
CA GLN A 41 19.97 7.51 -3.38
C GLN A 41 20.02 8.16 -4.77
N GLY A 42 20.49 7.44 -5.79
CA GLY A 42 20.53 7.97 -7.16
C GLY A 42 19.16 8.26 -7.78
N ALA A 43 18.09 7.68 -7.22
CA ALA A 43 16.73 8.00 -7.63
C ALA A 43 16.23 9.29 -6.95
N VAL A 44 16.58 9.49 -5.68
CA VAL A 44 16.27 10.69 -4.88
C VAL A 44 17.09 11.90 -5.35
N ASP A 45 18.36 11.72 -5.73
CA ASP A 45 19.24 12.81 -6.17
C ASP A 45 18.75 13.52 -7.44
N LYS A 46 17.88 12.87 -8.23
CA LYS A 46 17.21 13.48 -9.40
C LYS A 46 16.18 14.55 -9.01
N TYR A 47 15.65 14.47 -7.79
CA TYR A 47 14.62 15.36 -7.27
C TYR A 47 15.03 15.87 -5.89
N PRO A 48 15.98 16.82 -5.83
CA PRO A 48 16.35 17.44 -4.58
C PRO A 48 15.14 18.18 -3.97
N ALA A 49 15.15 18.31 -2.64
CA ALA A 49 14.02 18.92 -1.93
C ALA A 49 13.68 20.32 -2.49
N GLY A 50 12.41 20.52 -2.84
CA GLY A 50 11.92 21.76 -3.41
C GLY A 50 12.12 21.91 -4.90
N SER A 51 12.53 20.88 -5.65
CA SER A 51 12.74 20.96 -7.09
C SER A 51 11.46 20.80 -7.93
N ILE A 52 10.33 20.40 -7.32
CA ILE A 52 9.11 20.06 -8.06
C ILE A 52 8.20 21.28 -8.20
N HIS A 53 8.22 21.89 -9.39
CA HIS A 53 7.46 23.11 -9.70
C HIS A 53 6.52 23.00 -10.90
N SER A 54 6.48 21.85 -11.57
CA SER A 54 5.61 21.61 -12.72
C SER A 54 4.81 20.31 -12.55
N HIS A 55 3.64 20.25 -13.20
CA HIS A 55 2.81 19.05 -13.19
C HIS A 55 3.52 17.85 -13.84
N GLU A 56 4.30 18.10 -14.90
CA GLU A 56 5.13 17.08 -15.55
C GLU A 56 6.23 16.56 -14.61
N ALA A 57 6.96 17.45 -13.93
CA ALA A 57 7.98 17.05 -12.96
C ALA A 57 7.37 16.27 -11.79
N ALA A 58 6.19 16.67 -11.30
CA ALA A 58 5.50 15.96 -10.23
C ALA A 58 5.08 14.54 -10.66
N ASN A 59 4.55 14.38 -11.87
CA ASN A 59 4.19 13.06 -12.39
C ASN A 59 5.41 12.17 -12.61
N SER A 60 6.47 12.70 -13.21
CA SER A 60 7.71 11.96 -13.42
C SER A 60 8.37 11.55 -12.08
N ALA A 61 8.32 12.41 -11.07
CA ALA A 61 8.77 12.08 -9.72
C ALA A 61 7.95 10.93 -9.12
N LEU A 62 6.62 10.91 -9.30
CA LEU A 62 5.78 9.81 -8.83
C LEU A 62 6.07 8.49 -9.57
N GLU A 63 6.28 8.53 -10.89
CA GLU A 63 6.68 7.35 -11.67
C GLU A 63 8.04 6.80 -11.25
N MET A 64 8.98 7.70 -10.94
CA MET A 64 10.26 7.31 -10.37
C MET A 64 10.05 6.63 -9.01
N VAL A 65 9.24 7.21 -8.13
CA VAL A 65 8.96 6.65 -6.79
C VAL A 65 8.28 5.28 -6.89
N THR A 66 7.32 5.10 -7.80
CA THR A 66 6.65 3.79 -7.99
C THR A 66 7.64 2.73 -8.47
N THR A 67 8.48 3.07 -9.45
CA THR A 67 9.56 2.20 -9.93
C THR A 67 10.54 1.86 -8.81
N ALA A 68 10.96 2.86 -8.03
CA ALA A 68 11.88 2.69 -6.93
C ALA A 68 11.33 1.76 -5.84
N ARG A 69 10.03 1.89 -5.51
CA ARG A 69 9.34 0.98 -4.58
C ARG A 69 9.33 -0.44 -5.09
N ALA A 70 9.00 -0.65 -6.37
CA ALA A 70 9.00 -1.99 -6.96
C ALA A 70 10.40 -2.63 -6.86
N ASN A 71 11.46 -1.88 -7.14
CA ASN A 71 12.84 -2.35 -7.01
C ASN A 71 13.23 -2.68 -5.56
N ILE A 72 12.87 -1.82 -4.59
CA ILE A 72 13.10 -2.08 -3.16
C ILE A 72 12.39 -3.36 -2.72
N GLU A 73 11.14 -3.55 -3.15
CA GLU A 73 10.37 -4.75 -2.80
C GLU A 73 10.92 -6.02 -3.46
N ALA A 74 11.33 -5.93 -4.72
CA ALA A 74 11.99 -7.03 -5.42
C ALA A 74 13.29 -7.43 -4.72
N ARG A 75 14.16 -6.46 -4.38
CA ARG A 75 15.37 -6.72 -3.58
C ARG A 75 15.05 -7.34 -2.23
N TYR A 76 14.04 -6.84 -1.53
CA TYR A 76 13.65 -7.40 -0.23
C TYR A 76 13.21 -8.87 -0.35
N LYS A 77 12.44 -9.23 -1.39
CA LYS A 77 12.04 -10.62 -1.66
C LYS A 77 13.25 -11.53 -1.95
N VAL A 78 14.23 -11.03 -2.73
CA VAL A 78 15.51 -11.70 -2.96
C VAL A 78 16.24 -11.94 -1.63
N GLU A 79 16.40 -10.90 -0.82
CA GLU A 79 17.08 -10.98 0.48
C GLU A 79 16.39 -11.96 1.43
N GLN A 80 15.05 -12.00 1.43
CA GLN A 80 14.29 -12.99 2.21
C GLN A 80 14.65 -14.43 1.81
N ARG A 81 14.68 -14.74 0.49
CA ARG A 81 15.06 -16.06 -0.02
C ARG A 81 16.49 -16.44 0.41
N VAL A 82 17.41 -15.48 0.41
CA VAL A 82 18.79 -15.67 0.87
C VAL A 82 18.88 -15.84 2.39
N CYS A 83 17.96 -15.27 3.16
CA CYS A 83 17.96 -15.36 4.62
C CYS A 83 17.41 -16.69 5.17
N TYR A 84 16.40 -17.28 4.53
CA TYR A 84 15.79 -18.52 5.00
C TYR A 84 16.75 -19.71 5.19
N PRO A 85 17.73 -19.98 4.31
CA PRO A 85 18.64 -21.11 4.51
C PRO A 85 19.74 -20.85 5.56
N LYS A 86 19.82 -19.66 6.16
CA LYS A 86 20.87 -19.33 7.14
C LYS A 86 20.47 -19.78 8.54
N PHE A 87 21.45 -20.21 9.34
CA PHE A 87 21.22 -20.57 10.74
C PHE A 87 20.62 -19.42 11.57
N PHE A 88 21.08 -18.18 11.33
CA PHE A 88 20.56 -16.98 11.98
C PHE A 88 19.49 -16.25 11.12
N THR A 89 18.44 -16.96 10.71
CA THR A 89 17.37 -16.42 9.84
C THR A 89 16.78 -15.11 10.38
N THR A 90 16.43 -15.06 11.67
CA THR A 90 15.80 -13.88 12.30
C THR A 90 16.68 -12.63 12.20
N SER A 91 17.96 -12.76 12.54
CA SER A 91 18.90 -11.63 12.45
C SER A 91 19.08 -11.17 11.00
N CYS A 92 19.14 -12.11 10.05
CA CYS A 92 19.21 -11.80 8.64
C CYS A 92 17.96 -11.04 8.14
N LEU A 93 16.76 -11.55 8.46
CA LEU A 93 15.50 -10.93 8.07
C LEU A 93 15.31 -9.55 8.69
N ASN A 94 15.73 -9.35 9.94
CA ASN A 94 15.70 -8.04 10.59
C ASN A 94 16.58 -7.03 9.85
N LYS A 95 17.80 -7.41 9.45
CA LYS A 95 18.68 -6.55 8.64
C LYS A 95 18.06 -6.20 7.28
N ALA A 96 17.45 -7.18 6.61
CA ALA A 96 16.76 -6.94 5.33
C ALA A 96 15.56 -5.99 5.50
N THR A 97 14.81 -6.15 6.59
CA THR A 97 13.65 -5.31 6.90
C THR A 97 14.06 -3.88 7.23
N GLU A 98 15.13 -3.70 8.02
CA GLU A 98 15.66 -2.37 8.33
C GLU A 98 16.20 -1.66 7.08
N ARG A 99 16.89 -2.37 6.18
CA ARG A 99 17.30 -1.80 4.88
C ARG A 99 16.09 -1.30 4.09
N ARG A 100 15.08 -2.16 3.89
CA ARG A 100 13.82 -1.78 3.23
C ARG A 100 13.18 -0.57 3.90
N ARG A 101 13.18 -0.49 5.24
CA ARG A 101 12.60 0.64 5.98
C ARG A 101 13.34 1.93 5.68
N VAL A 102 14.67 1.94 5.74
CA VAL A 102 15.51 3.10 5.46
C VAL A 102 15.33 3.57 4.01
N ASP A 103 15.36 2.64 3.05
CA ASP A 103 15.15 2.92 1.63
C ASP A 103 13.79 3.60 1.37
N LEU A 104 12.71 3.07 1.96
CA LEU A 104 11.39 3.66 1.82
C LEU A 104 11.28 5.03 2.48
N LEU A 105 12.01 5.27 3.58
CA LEU A 105 12.06 6.58 4.23
C LEU A 105 12.76 7.62 3.36
N LEU A 106 13.80 7.24 2.61
CA LEU A 106 14.50 8.14 1.67
C LEU A 106 13.61 8.57 0.51
N LEU A 107 12.70 7.72 0.03
CA LEU A 107 11.77 8.06 -1.06
C LEU A 107 10.60 8.96 -0.65
N LYS A 108 10.20 8.92 0.63
CA LYS A 108 8.99 9.62 1.11
C LYS A 108 9.00 11.14 0.85
N PRO A 109 10.10 11.89 1.07
CA PRO A 109 10.11 13.33 0.82
C PRO A 109 9.72 13.70 -0.61
N VAL A 110 10.29 13.00 -1.60
CA VAL A 110 10.01 13.22 -3.03
C VAL A 110 8.53 12.96 -3.34
N GLU A 111 7.98 11.87 -2.82
CA GLU A 111 6.57 11.54 -2.99
C GLU A 111 5.64 12.58 -2.36
N VAL A 112 5.96 13.04 -1.14
CA VAL A 112 5.15 14.03 -0.41
C VAL A 112 5.15 15.35 -1.16
N GLU A 113 6.31 15.79 -1.65
CA GLU A 113 6.45 17.02 -2.42
C GLU A 113 5.67 16.96 -3.74
N ALA A 114 5.83 15.87 -4.51
CA ALA A 114 5.09 15.68 -5.76
C ALA A 114 3.57 15.71 -5.54
N ASN A 115 3.08 14.99 -4.53
CA ASN A 115 1.67 14.98 -4.17
C ASN A 115 1.18 16.33 -3.60
N ALA A 116 2.04 17.06 -2.88
CA ALA A 116 1.71 18.40 -2.41
C ALA A 116 1.50 19.34 -3.60
N TYR A 117 2.39 19.33 -4.58
CA TYR A 117 2.26 20.11 -5.81
C TYR A 117 0.96 19.79 -6.55
N ILE A 118 0.68 18.51 -6.82
CA ILE A 118 -0.54 18.10 -7.54
C ILE A 118 -1.81 18.55 -6.81
N ARG A 119 -1.83 18.43 -5.48
CA ARG A 119 -2.95 18.90 -4.66
C ARG A 119 -3.12 20.41 -4.77
N GLN A 120 -2.04 21.17 -4.65
CA GLN A 120 -2.07 22.64 -4.78
C GLN A 120 -2.53 23.06 -6.18
N ALA A 121 -1.99 22.46 -7.24
CA ALA A 121 -2.38 22.74 -8.62
C ALA A 121 -3.87 22.49 -8.86
N ARG A 122 -4.40 21.37 -8.34
CA ARG A 122 -5.82 21.03 -8.44
C ARG A 122 -6.73 22.00 -7.67
N VAL A 123 -6.27 22.50 -6.52
CA VAL A 123 -7.01 23.53 -5.77
C VAL A 123 -7.01 24.84 -6.55
N ALA A 124 -5.85 25.28 -7.04
CA ALA A 124 -5.74 26.50 -7.84
C ALA A 124 -6.61 26.47 -9.11
N GLU A 125 -6.66 25.34 -9.82
CA GLU A 125 -7.56 25.14 -10.97
C GLU A 125 -9.04 25.26 -10.57
N ARG A 126 -9.41 24.63 -9.45
CA ARG A 126 -10.78 24.71 -8.92
C ARG A 126 -11.15 26.15 -8.59
N ASP A 127 -10.26 26.87 -7.92
CA ASP A 127 -10.51 28.24 -7.48
C ASP A 127 -10.64 29.19 -8.68
N LYS A 128 -9.80 29.02 -9.70
CA LYS A 128 -9.95 29.71 -11.00
C LYS A 128 -11.32 29.45 -11.60
N ARG A 129 -11.73 28.18 -11.70
CA ARG A 129 -13.06 27.81 -12.24
C ARG A 129 -14.22 28.37 -11.41
N LEU A 130 -14.08 28.47 -10.09
CA LEU A 130 -15.08 29.07 -9.22
C LEU A 130 -15.15 30.58 -9.42
N ALA A 131 -14.01 31.26 -9.53
CA ALA A 131 -13.93 32.69 -9.82
C ALA A 131 -14.53 33.03 -11.19
N GLU A 132 -14.22 32.25 -12.23
CA GLU A 132 -14.81 32.37 -13.57
C GLU A 132 -16.34 32.23 -13.53
N LYS A 133 -16.86 31.23 -12.81
CA LYS A 133 -18.30 31.05 -12.62
C LYS A 133 -18.93 32.20 -11.84
N ALA A 134 -18.27 32.69 -10.79
CA ALA A 134 -18.74 33.84 -10.02
C ALA A 134 -18.82 35.09 -10.90
N ALA A 135 -17.80 35.36 -11.73
CA ALA A 135 -17.80 36.46 -12.69
C ALA A 135 -18.92 36.32 -13.73
N GLN A 136 -19.16 35.12 -14.27
CA GLN A 136 -20.27 34.86 -15.20
C GLN A 136 -21.65 35.07 -14.56
N ASN A 137 -21.78 34.86 -13.25
CA ASN A 137 -23.03 35.03 -12.53
C ASN A 137 -23.25 36.45 -12.00
N ALA A 138 -22.18 37.24 -11.78
CA ALA A 138 -22.26 38.62 -11.28
C ALA A 138 -22.99 39.59 -12.23
N GLY A 139 -23.16 39.23 -13.51
CA GLY A 139 -23.95 39.98 -14.49
C GLY A 139 -25.33 39.40 -14.78
N LYS A 140 -25.73 38.30 -14.12
CA LYS A 140 -27.06 37.71 -14.29
C LYS A 140 -27.95 38.20 -13.14
N PRO A 141 -29.13 38.78 -13.41
CA PRO A 141 -30.07 39.08 -12.34
C PRO A 141 -30.36 37.79 -11.60
N MET A 142 -30.20 37.82 -10.28
CA MET A 142 -30.63 36.73 -9.41
C MET A 142 -32.12 36.56 -9.69
N LEU A 143 -32.50 35.48 -10.39
CA LEU A 143 -33.90 35.14 -10.61
C LEU A 143 -34.50 34.76 -9.26
N THR A 144 -34.86 35.76 -8.47
CA THR A 144 -35.91 35.65 -7.46
C THR A 144 -37.22 35.64 -8.22
N GLU A 145 -37.51 34.54 -8.91
CA GLU A 145 -38.83 34.29 -9.47
C GLU A 145 -39.75 33.95 -8.31
N THR A 146 -40.55 34.93 -7.88
CA THR A 146 -41.82 34.69 -7.20
C THR A 146 -42.76 34.00 -8.20
N PRO A 147 -43.37 32.85 -7.86
CA PRO A 147 -44.27 32.16 -8.77
C PRO A 147 -45.65 32.84 -8.79
N GLY A 148 -45.84 33.75 -9.75
CA GLY A 148 -47.07 34.49 -10.05
C GLY A 148 -46.65 35.75 -10.77
N ASP A 149 -46.80 35.91 -12.09
CA ASP A 149 -48.08 36.23 -12.70
C ASP A 149 -48.04 36.08 -14.24
N ASN A 150 -47.42 35.01 -14.77
CA ASN A 150 -47.32 34.82 -16.22
C ASN A 150 -48.01 33.54 -16.71
N LYS A 151 -49.32 33.39 -16.43
CA LYS A 151 -50.10 32.22 -16.88
C LYS A 151 -50.30 32.15 -18.41
N ALA A 152 -50.29 33.29 -19.11
CA ALA A 152 -50.55 33.30 -20.56
C ALA A 152 -49.30 33.05 -21.43
N ALA A 153 -48.10 33.34 -20.93
CA ALA A 153 -46.84 33.05 -21.64
C ALA A 153 -46.31 31.63 -21.37
N THR A 154 -46.78 30.98 -20.30
CA THR A 154 -46.44 29.59 -19.98
C THR A 154 -47.15 28.59 -20.88
N ASP A 155 -48.39 28.85 -21.32
CA ASP A 155 -49.16 27.86 -22.08
C ASP A 155 -48.60 27.61 -23.48
N ALA A 156 -48.11 28.64 -24.17
CA ALA A 156 -47.43 28.48 -25.47
C ALA A 156 -46.04 27.81 -25.34
N ARG A 157 -45.34 28.03 -24.22
CA ARG A 157 -44.01 27.45 -23.95
C ARG A 157 -44.08 26.04 -23.34
N ASN A 158 -45.24 25.64 -22.82
CA ASN A 158 -45.49 24.30 -22.29
C ASN A 158 -45.69 23.28 -23.42
N VAL A 159 -46.37 23.63 -24.51
CA VAL A 159 -46.59 22.72 -25.65
C VAL A 159 -45.28 22.34 -26.37
N GLU A 160 -44.30 23.24 -26.41
CA GLU A 160 -42.99 22.98 -27.03
C GLU A 160 -42.01 22.27 -26.07
N ASN A 161 -42.16 22.46 -24.74
CA ASN A 161 -41.39 21.74 -23.73
C ASN A 161 -41.92 20.33 -23.42
N GLU A 162 -43.18 20.02 -23.68
CA GLU A 162 -43.74 18.68 -23.41
C GLU A 162 -43.09 17.57 -24.25
N LYS A 163 -42.62 17.88 -25.47
CA LYS A 163 -41.91 16.92 -26.32
C LYS A 163 -40.47 16.63 -25.85
N ASN A 164 -39.86 17.55 -25.07
CA ASN A 164 -38.54 17.40 -24.45
C ASN A 164 -38.61 17.15 -22.92
N GLY A 165 -39.80 17.15 -22.33
CA GLY A 165 -40.03 17.05 -20.88
C GLY A 165 -39.90 15.62 -20.38
N VAL A 166 -40.30 14.62 -21.18
CA VAL A 166 -40.22 13.21 -20.81
C VAL A 166 -38.78 12.75 -20.55
N SER A 167 -37.80 13.25 -21.32
CA SER A 167 -36.37 12.96 -21.09
C SER A 167 -35.81 13.69 -19.88
N LYS A 168 -36.19 14.95 -19.65
CA LYS A 168 -35.75 15.73 -18.48
C LYS A 168 -36.32 15.24 -17.17
N GLU A 169 -37.59 14.81 -17.14
CA GLU A 169 -38.21 14.25 -15.94
C GLU A 169 -37.60 12.88 -15.59
N ALA A 170 -37.32 12.06 -16.61
CA ALA A 170 -36.58 10.82 -16.44
C ALA A 170 -35.15 11.05 -15.90
N GLU A 171 -34.43 12.03 -16.43
CA GLU A 171 -33.10 12.43 -15.93
C GLU A 171 -33.16 12.97 -14.49
N ARG A 172 -34.19 13.76 -14.15
CA ARG A 172 -34.39 14.31 -12.81
C ARG A 172 -34.69 13.21 -11.80
N LYS A 173 -35.56 12.27 -12.16
CA LYS A 173 -35.86 11.08 -11.36
C LYS A 173 -34.61 10.20 -11.19
N ALA A 174 -33.89 9.92 -12.28
CA ALA A 174 -32.63 9.17 -12.21
C ALA A 174 -31.58 9.85 -11.31
N ARG A 175 -31.49 11.19 -11.33
CA ARG A 175 -30.60 11.94 -10.44
C ARG A 175 -31.05 11.88 -8.98
N ALA A 176 -32.36 11.94 -8.72
CA ALA A 176 -32.94 11.82 -7.38
C ALA A 176 -32.71 10.41 -6.82
N ASP A 177 -32.94 9.37 -7.62
CA ASP A 177 -32.70 7.98 -7.26
C ASP A 177 -31.20 7.75 -7.00
N ALA A 178 -30.32 8.25 -7.86
CA ALA A 178 -28.88 8.18 -7.64
C ALA A 178 -28.42 8.93 -6.37
N TYR A 179 -29.10 10.02 -6.00
CA TYR A 179 -28.83 10.74 -4.75
C TYR A 179 -29.32 9.96 -3.54
N ALA A 180 -30.52 9.39 -3.60
CA ALA A 180 -31.07 8.53 -2.55
C ALA A 180 -30.16 7.32 -2.31
N GLU A 181 -29.68 6.66 -3.36
CA GLU A 181 -28.74 5.54 -3.26
C GLU A 181 -27.39 5.95 -2.66
N ARG A 182 -26.85 7.12 -3.03
CA ARG A 182 -25.64 7.66 -2.39
C ARG A 182 -25.84 7.93 -0.90
N ASN A 183 -26.99 8.47 -0.51
CA ASN A 183 -27.29 8.74 0.89
C ASN A 183 -27.44 7.46 1.70
N LYS A 184 -28.10 6.43 1.14
CA LYS A 184 -28.18 5.10 1.78
C LYS A 184 -26.79 4.52 2.02
N LYS A 185 -25.92 4.51 1.00
CA LYS A 185 -24.52 4.04 1.12
C LYS A 185 -23.73 4.84 2.15
N TYR A 186 -23.96 6.15 2.24
CA TYR A 186 -23.31 7.00 3.24
C TYR A 186 -23.76 6.63 4.66
N VAL A 187 -25.06 6.47 4.88
CA VAL A 187 -25.62 6.06 6.19
C VAL A 187 -25.11 4.69 6.59
N GLU A 188 -25.11 3.72 5.67
CA GLU A 188 -24.58 2.37 5.90
C GLU A 188 -23.08 2.43 6.26
N LYS A 189 -22.29 3.20 5.52
CA LYS A 189 -20.87 3.41 5.83
C LYS A 189 -20.67 4.00 7.23
N GLN A 190 -21.48 4.96 7.63
CA GLN A 190 -21.43 5.58 8.96
C GLN A 190 -21.80 4.57 10.06
N GLN A 191 -22.79 3.72 9.83
CA GLN A 191 -23.14 2.64 10.76
C GLN A 191 -22.00 1.62 10.89
N ASN A 192 -21.41 1.20 9.77
CA ASN A 192 -20.27 0.27 9.76
C ASN A 192 -19.05 0.85 10.47
N LEU A 193 -18.75 2.15 10.28
CA LEU A 193 -17.67 2.82 11.00
C LEU A 193 -17.90 2.80 12.51
N LYS A 194 -19.10 3.16 12.97
CA LYS A 194 -19.45 3.12 14.40
C LYS A 194 -19.37 1.70 14.97
N ALA A 195 -19.85 0.70 14.25
CA ALA A 195 -19.77 -0.70 14.67
C ALA A 195 -18.30 -1.17 14.79
N ASN A 196 -17.47 -0.80 13.81
CA ASN A 196 -16.04 -1.10 13.83
C ASN A 196 -15.31 -0.38 14.96
N GLU A 197 -15.63 0.89 15.23
CA GLU A 197 -15.06 1.65 16.35
C GLU A 197 -15.35 0.97 17.69
N VAL A 198 -16.60 0.56 17.93
CA VAL A 198 -16.98 -0.18 19.15
C VAL A 198 -16.24 -1.51 19.24
N ALA A 199 -16.14 -2.27 18.14
CA ALA A 199 -15.43 -3.55 18.14
C ALA A 199 -13.91 -3.38 18.39
N GLU A 200 -13.28 -2.36 17.79
CA GLU A 200 -11.87 -2.05 17.99
C GLU A 200 -11.60 -1.52 19.40
N GLU A 201 -12.53 -0.78 20.01
CA GLU A 201 -12.44 -0.32 21.39
C GLU A 201 -12.47 -1.48 22.38
N GLN A 202 -13.38 -2.46 22.18
CA GLN A 202 -13.42 -3.68 22.97
C GLN A 202 -12.11 -4.48 22.87
N LYS A 203 -11.59 -4.69 21.64
CA LYS A 203 -10.30 -5.36 21.43
C LYS A 203 -9.15 -4.62 22.12
N ARG A 204 -9.17 -3.28 22.08
CA ARG A 204 -8.14 -2.45 22.73
C ARG A 204 -8.18 -2.64 24.24
N ALA A 205 -9.37 -2.63 24.85
CA ALA A 205 -9.54 -2.89 26.28
C ALA A 205 -9.07 -4.31 26.67
N GLU A 206 -9.39 -5.33 25.88
CA GLU A 206 -8.90 -6.70 26.11
C GLU A 206 -7.38 -6.80 25.99
N ASN A 207 -6.78 -6.14 24.99
CA ASN A 207 -5.34 -6.15 24.80
C ASN A 207 -4.60 -5.46 25.94
N ILE A 208 -5.16 -4.35 26.46
CA ILE A 208 -4.64 -3.67 27.66
C ILE A 208 -4.67 -4.61 28.86
N LYS A 209 -5.80 -5.26 29.13
CA LYS A 209 -5.93 -6.24 30.23
C LYS A 209 -4.92 -7.38 30.11
N LYS A 210 -4.80 -8.00 28.93
CA LYS A 210 -3.82 -9.08 28.67
C LYS A 210 -2.38 -8.59 28.84
N TYR A 211 -2.08 -7.35 28.49
CA TYR A 211 -0.76 -6.78 28.69
C TYR A 211 -0.45 -6.57 30.18
N GLU A 212 -1.37 -6.00 30.94
CA GLU A 212 -1.23 -5.80 32.39
C GLU A 212 -1.06 -7.12 33.14
N GLU A 213 -1.80 -8.17 32.77
CA GLU A 213 -1.63 -9.52 33.31
C GLU A 213 -0.22 -10.08 33.03
N LYS A 214 0.29 -9.89 31.81
CA LYS A 214 1.66 -10.31 31.45
C LYS A 214 2.72 -9.54 32.23
N VAL A 215 2.52 -8.24 32.45
CA VAL A 215 3.43 -7.42 33.27
C VAL A 215 3.47 -7.94 34.70
N LYS A 216 2.30 -8.13 35.34
CA LYS A 216 2.20 -8.69 36.70
C LYS A 216 2.84 -10.08 36.81
N ALA A 217 2.57 -10.96 35.84
CA ALA A 217 3.15 -12.30 35.81
C ALA A 217 4.68 -12.27 35.62
N SER A 218 5.20 -11.34 34.81
CA SER A 218 6.64 -11.15 34.63
C SER A 218 7.31 -10.64 35.90
N GLU A 219 6.72 -9.65 36.56
CA GLU A 219 7.21 -9.11 37.85
C GLU A 219 7.22 -10.17 38.95
N ALA A 220 6.16 -10.98 39.06
CA ALA A 220 6.10 -12.09 40.01
C ALA A 220 7.21 -13.12 39.74
N ARG A 221 7.42 -13.49 38.48
CA ARG A 221 8.49 -14.42 38.08
C ARG A 221 9.87 -13.85 38.38
N GLN A 222 10.09 -12.55 38.17
CA GLN A 222 11.35 -11.91 38.52
C GLN A 222 11.62 -11.97 40.03
N LYS A 223 10.61 -11.70 40.87
CA LYS A 223 10.73 -11.82 42.34
C LYS A 223 11.08 -13.24 42.76
N GLU A 224 10.37 -14.24 42.23
CA GLU A 224 10.64 -15.66 42.53
C GLU A 224 12.07 -16.07 42.12
N ILE A 225 12.55 -15.60 40.97
CA ILE A 225 13.93 -15.87 40.52
C ILE A 225 14.95 -15.24 41.47
N LEU A 226 14.70 -14.01 41.95
CA LEU A 226 15.58 -13.33 42.90
C LEU A 226 15.61 -14.05 44.26
N GLU A 227 14.45 -14.49 44.76
CA GLU A 227 14.34 -15.27 46.01
C GLU A 227 15.08 -16.60 45.89
N LYS A 228 14.88 -17.35 44.80
CA LYS A 228 15.59 -18.61 44.54
C LYS A 228 17.10 -18.44 44.42
N LYS A 229 17.56 -17.31 43.86
CA LYS A 229 19.00 -16.99 43.82
C LYS A 229 19.54 -16.72 45.22
N ALA A 230 18.85 -15.92 46.02
CA ALA A 230 19.23 -15.63 47.40
C ALA A 230 19.22 -16.88 48.31
N GLU A 231 18.27 -17.79 48.13
CA GLU A 231 18.26 -19.09 48.81
C GLU A 231 19.46 -19.96 48.43
N LYS A 232 19.77 -20.06 47.14
CA LYS A 232 20.94 -20.81 46.67
C LYS A 232 22.25 -20.21 47.18
N GLU A 233 22.38 -18.89 47.21
CA GLU A 233 23.55 -18.21 47.77
C GLU A 233 23.69 -18.50 49.27
N ARG A 234 22.59 -18.41 50.05
CA ARG A 234 22.58 -18.77 51.48
C ARG A 234 22.93 -20.24 51.74
N ALA A 235 22.48 -21.16 50.88
CA ALA A 235 22.78 -22.58 50.98
C ALA A 235 24.24 -22.91 50.60
N HIS A 236 24.87 -22.10 49.74
CA HIS A 236 26.28 -22.28 49.36
C HIS A 236 27.24 -21.63 50.38
N SER A 237 26.78 -20.65 51.17
CA SER A 237 27.61 -19.96 52.18
C SER A 237 27.64 -20.64 53.57
N ASN A 238 26.85 -21.69 53.78
CA ASN A 238 26.82 -22.51 55.00
C ASN A 238 27.46 -23.88 54.72
#